data_AF-A0A7X0TZZ9-F1
#
_entry.id   AF-A0A7X0TZZ9-F1
#
_cell.length_a   1.000
_cell.length_b   1.000
_cell.length_c   1.000
_cell.angle_alpha   90.00
_cell.angle_beta   90.00
_cell.angle_gamma   90.00
#
_symmetry.space_group_name_H-M   'P 1'
#
loop_
_entity.id
_entity.type
_entity.pdbx_description
1 polymer ?
#
loop_
_entity_poly.entity_id
_entity_poly.type
_entity_poly.pdbx_seq_one_letter_code
_entity_poly.pdbx_strand_id
1 'polypeptide(L)'
;MSAELPADHETRVVTTLEAFADTIIPGAKRSGQDRAVAGASPTGGAVAAGAMELIHWDATGISQSLGDYARALNDHAREHAGQHGLDLDGDVPPFVALTFEQRTDLVRVLTAPGHPDKPLWVLLSLFCYMAYDSAAHTGTAAALAAGHPGLTSMRLARPGADGLWRFPSFSYGRQLADLHPGTTDTGSPE
;
A
#
# COMPACT_ATOMS: atom_id res chain seq x y z
N MET A 1 25.86 13.71 3.60
CA MET A 1 25.45 14.49 4.79
C MET A 1 23.97 14.75 4.64
N SER A 2 23.15 13.86 5.21
CA SER A 2 21.70 14.08 5.27
C SER A 2 21.45 15.16 6.32
N ALA A 3 20.99 16.33 5.88
CA ALA A 3 20.43 17.29 6.80
C ALA A 3 19.13 16.68 7.33
N GLU A 4 19.05 16.44 8.64
CA GLU A 4 17.79 16.12 9.30
C GLU A 4 16.80 17.23 8.94
N LEU A 5 15.72 16.85 8.25
CA LEU A 5 14.65 17.78 7.93
C LEU A 5 13.96 18.16 9.25
N PRO A 6 13.46 19.41 9.39
CA PRO A 6 12.71 19.79 10.59
C PRO A 6 11.57 18.80 10.84
N ALA A 7 11.32 18.41 12.10
CA ALA A 7 10.32 17.38 12.45
C ALA A 7 8.92 17.66 11.86
N ASP A 8 8.54 18.93 11.70
CA ASP A 8 7.31 19.34 11.01
C ASP A 8 7.32 18.96 9.52
N HIS A 9 8.43 19.17 8.83
CA HIS A 9 8.58 18.81 7.43
C HIS A 9 8.49 17.29 7.22
N GLU A 10 9.18 16.51 8.07
CA GLU A 10 9.10 15.05 8.04
C GLU A 10 7.66 14.56 8.27
N THR A 11 6.96 15.13 9.25
CA THR A 11 5.55 14.84 9.53
C THR A 11 4.67 15.13 8.32
N ARG A 12 4.88 16.26 7.62
CA ARG A 12 4.13 16.61 6.41
C ARG A 12 4.40 15.67 5.25
N VAL A 13 5.64 15.20 5.07
CA VAL A 13 5.99 14.18 4.05
C VAL A 13 5.26 12.88 4.35
N VAL A 14 5.38 12.36 5.57
CA VAL A 14 4.73 11.12 6.01
C VAL A 14 3.22 11.20 5.81
N THR A 15 2.57 12.27 6.29
CA THR A 15 1.12 12.47 6.18
C THR A 15 0.66 12.51 4.72
N THR A 16 1.45 13.13 3.83
CA THR A 16 1.16 13.18 2.39
C THR A 16 1.21 11.78 1.75
N LEU A 17 2.23 10.99 2.09
CA LEU A 17 2.42 9.64 1.55
C LEU A 17 1.40 8.65 2.12
N GLU A 18 1.03 8.77 3.39
CA GLU A 18 -0.07 8.02 3.99
C GLU A 18 -1.40 8.31 3.26
N ALA A 19 -1.70 9.58 2.99
CA ALA A 19 -2.90 9.97 2.26
C ALA A 19 -2.91 9.39 0.84
N PHE A 20 -1.75 9.33 0.17
CA PHE A 20 -1.63 8.67 -1.13
C PHE A 20 -1.91 7.17 -1.01
N ALA A 21 -1.27 6.48 -0.06
CA ALA A 21 -1.45 5.05 0.14
C ALA A 21 -2.91 4.68 0.44
N ASP A 22 -3.58 5.45 1.32
CA ASP A 22 -5.02 5.30 1.59
C ASP A 22 -5.88 5.57 0.34
N THR A 23 -5.45 6.46 -0.55
CA THR A 23 -6.16 6.68 -1.83
C THR A 23 -6.07 5.44 -2.74
N ILE A 24 -4.94 4.73 -2.75
CA ILE A 24 -4.76 3.52 -3.58
C ILE A 24 -5.53 2.33 -3.01
N ILE A 25 -5.42 2.06 -1.71
CA ILE A 25 -6.19 1.01 -1.02
C ILE A 25 -6.77 1.61 0.26
N PRO A 26 -8.07 1.99 0.25
CA PRO A 26 -8.68 2.71 1.35
C PRO A 26 -8.82 1.87 2.61
N GLY A 27 -8.62 2.51 3.75
CA GLY A 27 -8.74 1.92 5.06
C GLY A 27 -9.64 2.69 6.02
N ALA A 28 -9.89 2.08 7.17
CA ALA A 28 -10.56 2.69 8.30
C ALA A 28 -9.65 3.72 8.98
N LYS A 29 -10.24 4.85 9.42
CA LYS A 29 -9.51 5.88 10.15
C LYS A 29 -8.91 5.36 11.45
N ARG A 30 -7.73 5.88 11.81
CA ARG A 30 -7.12 5.63 13.13
C ARG A 30 -7.84 6.40 14.25
N SER A 31 -8.39 7.56 13.92
CA SER A 31 -9.19 8.41 14.82
C SER A 31 -10.14 9.31 14.04
N GLY A 32 -11.09 9.95 14.72
CA GLY A 32 -11.99 10.92 14.07
C GLY A 32 -11.28 12.13 13.44
N GLN A 33 -10.07 12.45 13.91
CA GLN A 33 -9.26 13.58 13.43
C GLN A 33 -8.23 13.18 12.38
N ASP A 34 -8.17 11.90 11.99
CA ASP A 34 -7.25 11.44 10.95
C ASP A 34 -7.60 12.10 9.61
N ARG A 35 -6.66 12.87 9.09
CA ARG A 35 -6.76 13.56 7.79
C ARG A 35 -6.06 12.79 6.69
N ALA A 36 -5.03 12.00 7.01
CA ALA A 36 -4.33 11.19 6.02
C ALA A 36 -5.23 10.05 5.55
N VAL A 37 -5.77 9.27 6.49
CA VAL A 37 -6.71 8.18 6.19
C VAL A 37 -8.13 8.74 6.14
N ALA A 38 -8.78 8.66 4.97
CA ALA A 38 -10.08 9.23 4.75
C ALA A 38 -11.23 8.41 5.38
N GLY A 39 -11.03 7.11 5.60
CA GLY A 39 -12.07 6.24 6.15
C GLY A 39 -13.06 5.74 5.11
N ALA A 40 -12.68 5.70 3.83
CA ALA A 40 -13.56 5.26 2.74
C ALA A 40 -13.90 3.76 2.79
N SER A 41 -13.16 2.97 3.58
CA SER A 41 -13.45 1.56 3.86
C SER A 41 -13.59 1.31 5.38
N PRO A 42 -14.48 0.41 5.82
CA PRO A 42 -14.55 -0.01 7.22
C PRO A 42 -13.43 -0.99 7.62
N THR A 43 -12.64 -1.50 6.68
CA THR A 43 -11.54 -2.45 6.92
C THR A 43 -10.17 -1.77 6.89
N GLY A 44 -9.11 -2.47 7.28
CA GLY A 44 -7.74 -1.94 7.09
C GLY A 44 -7.39 -1.82 5.60
N GLY A 45 -6.72 -0.72 5.24
CA GLY A 45 -6.22 -0.44 3.88
C GLY A 45 -4.70 -0.52 3.79
N ALA A 46 -4.09 0.12 2.77
CA ALA A 46 -2.64 0.08 2.56
C ALA A 46 -1.83 0.64 3.75
N VAL A 47 -2.30 1.73 4.37
CA VAL A 47 -1.62 2.31 5.55
C VAL A 47 -1.59 1.30 6.70
N ALA A 48 -2.73 0.69 7.03
CA ALA A 48 -2.81 -0.34 8.07
C ALA A 48 -2.08 -1.65 7.69
N ALA A 49 -1.85 -1.89 6.40
CA ALA A 49 -1.07 -3.01 5.88
C ALA A 49 0.44 -2.76 5.89
N GLY A 50 0.88 -1.59 6.34
CA GLY A 50 2.30 -1.26 6.45
C GLY A 50 2.93 -0.74 5.16
N ALA A 51 2.17 0.02 4.37
CA ALA A 51 2.71 0.69 3.18
C ALA A 51 3.86 1.64 3.52
N MET A 52 3.79 2.31 4.68
CA MET A 52 4.83 3.23 5.11
C MET A 52 6.13 2.51 5.45
N GLU A 53 6.07 1.37 6.15
CA GLU A 53 7.25 0.53 6.39
C GLU A 53 7.86 0.05 5.07
N LEU A 54 7.04 -0.40 4.12
CA LEU A 54 7.53 -0.89 2.83
C LEU A 54 8.23 0.20 2.01
N ILE A 55 7.61 1.38 1.82
CA ILE A 55 8.22 2.42 0.97
C ILE A 55 9.48 3.05 1.57
N HIS A 56 9.65 2.99 2.90
CA HIS A 56 10.89 3.41 3.57
C HIS A 56 11.98 2.34 3.53
N TRP A 57 11.65 1.11 3.12
CA TRP A 57 12.64 0.06 3.03
C TRP A 57 13.60 0.31 1.87
N ASP A 58 14.91 0.35 2.14
CA ASP A 58 15.94 0.64 1.14
C ASP A 58 15.89 -0.31 -0.08
N ALA A 59 15.41 -1.54 0.10
CA ALA A 59 15.24 -2.51 -0.96
C ALA A 59 14.26 -2.05 -2.08
N THR A 60 13.39 -1.06 -1.79
CA THR A 60 12.49 -0.48 -2.80
C THR A 60 13.21 0.42 -3.80
N GLY A 61 14.40 0.94 -3.46
CA GLY A 61 15.14 1.89 -4.29
C GLY A 61 14.56 3.30 -4.37
N ILE A 62 13.48 3.61 -3.63
CA ILE A 62 12.84 4.94 -3.64
C ILE A 62 12.90 5.67 -2.29
N SER A 63 13.42 5.04 -1.23
CA SER A 63 13.41 5.56 0.16
C SER A 63 14.02 6.97 0.26
N GLN A 64 15.08 7.25 -0.50
CA GLN A 64 15.76 8.55 -0.51
C GLN A 64 15.01 9.66 -1.27
N SER A 65 14.01 9.29 -2.07
CA SER A 65 13.24 10.22 -2.93
C SER A 65 11.82 10.47 -2.41
N LEU A 66 11.43 9.90 -1.27
CA LEU A 66 10.08 10.04 -0.71
C LEU A 66 9.67 11.50 -0.45
N GLY A 67 10.62 12.35 -0.07
CA GLY A 67 10.40 13.79 0.04
C GLY A 67 10.06 14.46 -1.31
N ASP A 68 10.67 13.98 -2.40
CA ASP A 68 10.37 14.47 -3.75
C ASP A 68 8.98 14.03 -4.21
N TYR A 69 8.60 12.78 -3.94
CA TYR A 69 7.24 12.28 -4.19
C TYR A 69 6.19 13.11 -3.45
N ALA A 70 6.39 13.34 -2.16
CA ALA A 70 5.44 14.13 -1.36
C ALA A 70 5.33 15.58 -1.86
N ARG A 71 6.45 16.20 -2.27
CA ARG A 71 6.43 17.55 -2.86
C ARG A 71 5.66 17.57 -4.17
N ALA A 72 6.02 16.71 -5.12
CA ALA A 72 5.36 16.64 -6.42
C ALA A 72 3.86 16.36 -6.29
N LEU A 73 3.46 15.48 -5.37
CA LEU A 73 2.06 15.19 -5.11
C LEU A 73 1.29 16.41 -4.57
N ASN A 74 1.91 17.17 -3.67
CA ASN A 74 1.33 18.41 -3.17
C ASN A 74 1.26 19.51 -4.24
N ASP A 75 2.22 19.57 -5.16
CA ASP A 75 2.19 20.51 -6.28
C ASP A 75 1.03 20.18 -7.25
N HIS A 76 0.88 18.90 -7.62
CA HIS A 76 -0.26 18.44 -8.41
C HIS A 76 -1.61 18.67 -7.70
N ALA A 77 -1.68 18.52 -6.38
CA ALA A 77 -2.89 18.81 -5.62
C ALA A 77 -3.29 20.30 -5.70
N ARG A 78 -2.32 21.21 -5.63
CA ARG A 78 -2.60 22.65 -5.81
C ARG A 78 -3.06 22.97 -7.23
N GLU A 79 -2.42 22.38 -8.23
CA GLU A 79 -2.83 22.56 -9.63
C GLU A 79 -4.25 22.03 -9.85
N HIS A 80 -4.55 20.82 -9.38
CA HIS A 80 -5.87 20.21 -9.44
C HIS A 80 -6.93 21.08 -8.76
N ALA A 81 -6.64 21.60 -7.56
CA ALA A 81 -7.52 22.51 -6.84
C ALA A 81 -7.79 23.79 -7.63
N GLY A 82 -6.75 24.40 -8.21
CA GLY A 82 -6.88 25.59 -9.07
C GLY A 82 -7.74 25.34 -10.30
N GLN A 83 -7.56 24.20 -10.98
CA GLN A 83 -8.35 23.82 -12.16
C GLN A 83 -9.83 23.58 -11.84
N HIS A 84 -10.14 23.15 -10.62
CA HIS A 84 -11.50 22.79 -10.19
C HIS A 84 -12.14 23.83 -9.26
N GLY A 85 -11.47 24.94 -8.99
CA GLY A 85 -11.96 26.00 -8.10
C GLY A 85 -12.13 25.56 -6.64
N LEU A 86 -11.27 24.64 -6.16
CA LEU A 86 -11.30 24.13 -4.79
C LEU A 86 -10.49 25.02 -3.86
N ASP A 87 -11.04 25.31 -2.68
CA ASP A 87 -10.30 25.97 -1.60
C ASP A 87 -9.64 24.91 -0.71
N LEU A 88 -8.31 25.04 -0.51
CA LEU A 88 -7.53 24.07 0.25
C LEU A 88 -7.25 24.60 1.66
N ASP A 89 -7.50 23.76 2.64
CA ASP A 89 -7.08 23.94 4.02
C ASP A 89 -5.54 24.08 4.10
N GLY A 90 -5.08 25.29 4.44
CA GLY A 90 -3.65 25.64 4.48
C GLY A 90 -2.89 25.06 5.67
N ASP A 91 -3.59 24.54 6.69
CA ASP A 91 -2.96 23.99 7.89
C ASP A 91 -2.40 22.59 7.64
N VAL A 92 -2.82 21.92 6.57
CA VAL A 92 -2.36 20.58 6.18
C VAL A 92 -1.66 20.58 4.81
N PRO A 93 -0.93 19.51 4.45
CA PRO A 93 -0.40 19.39 3.10
C PRO A 93 -1.51 19.44 2.03
N PRO A 94 -1.30 20.11 0.88
CA PRO A 94 -2.32 20.26 -0.17
C PRO A 94 -3.03 18.97 -0.59
N PHE A 95 -2.31 17.85 -0.76
CA PHE A 95 -2.92 16.57 -1.12
C PHE A 95 -3.81 16.02 0.01
N VAL A 96 -3.43 16.27 1.26
CA VAL A 96 -4.19 15.89 2.46
C VAL A 96 -5.45 16.75 2.62
N ALA A 97 -5.42 18.01 2.17
CA ALA A 97 -6.58 18.90 2.19
C ALA A 97 -7.74 18.41 1.28
N LEU A 98 -7.42 17.64 0.22
CA LEU A 98 -8.41 17.05 -0.68
C LEU A 98 -9.24 15.97 0.02
N THR A 99 -10.52 15.88 -0.34
CA THR A 99 -11.41 14.75 -0.02
C THR A 99 -10.96 13.47 -0.71
N PHE A 100 -11.46 12.31 -0.26
CA PHE A 100 -11.10 11.02 -0.87
C PHE A 100 -11.43 10.96 -2.36
N GLU A 101 -12.59 11.49 -2.75
CA GLU A 101 -13.05 11.55 -4.13
C GLU A 101 -12.11 12.41 -4.97
N GLN A 102 -11.73 13.59 -4.48
CA GLN A 102 -10.79 14.49 -5.17
C GLN A 102 -9.38 13.88 -5.28
N ARG A 103 -8.90 13.18 -4.24
CA ARG A 103 -7.63 12.44 -4.30
C ARG A 103 -7.70 11.35 -5.36
N THR A 104 -8.81 10.63 -5.42
CA THR A 104 -9.03 9.57 -6.41
C THR A 104 -9.05 10.11 -7.84
N ASP A 105 -9.70 11.25 -8.07
CA ASP A 105 -9.73 11.92 -9.36
C ASP A 105 -8.33 12.40 -9.78
N LEU A 106 -7.56 12.97 -8.85
CA LEU A 106 -6.19 13.35 -9.10
C LEU A 106 -5.30 12.14 -9.42
N VAL A 107 -5.36 11.07 -8.61
CA VAL A 107 -4.58 9.83 -8.86
C VAL A 107 -4.94 9.22 -10.22
N ARG A 108 -6.21 9.29 -10.64
CA ARG A 108 -6.63 8.85 -11.98
C ARG A 108 -5.93 9.64 -13.08
N VAL A 109 -5.78 10.96 -12.94
CA VAL A 109 -5.05 11.80 -13.89
C VAL A 109 -3.55 11.45 -13.90
N LEU A 110 -2.94 11.34 -12.71
CA LEU A 110 -1.50 11.06 -12.56
C LEU A 110 -1.10 9.68 -13.13
N THR A 111 -2.02 8.72 -13.13
CA THR A 111 -1.81 7.36 -13.65
C THR A 111 -2.33 7.16 -15.07
N ALA A 112 -2.94 8.18 -15.68
CA ALA A 112 -3.50 8.12 -17.02
C ALA A 112 -2.43 7.88 -18.09
N PRO A 113 -2.72 7.13 -19.17
CA PRO A 113 -1.84 7.02 -20.33
C PRO A 113 -1.43 8.41 -20.86
N GLY A 114 -0.14 8.60 -21.10
CA GLY A 114 0.39 9.87 -21.63
C GLY A 114 0.79 10.91 -20.57
N HIS A 115 0.46 10.71 -19.28
CA HIS A 115 0.97 11.57 -18.22
C HIS A 115 2.49 11.39 -18.08
N PRO A 116 3.30 12.47 -18.07
CA PRO A 116 4.76 12.37 -18.06
C PRO A 116 5.29 11.60 -16.85
N ASP A 117 4.70 11.84 -15.68
CA ASP A 117 5.14 11.24 -14.41
C ASP A 117 4.47 9.90 -14.09
N LYS A 118 3.65 9.35 -14.99
CA LYS A 118 2.91 8.10 -14.76
C LYS A 118 3.77 6.97 -14.17
N PRO A 119 5.00 6.69 -14.67
CA PRO A 119 5.80 5.60 -14.14
C PRO A 119 6.09 5.73 -12.65
N LEU A 120 6.27 6.96 -12.15
CA LEU A 120 6.54 7.25 -10.74
C LEU A 120 5.31 6.91 -9.89
N TRP A 121 4.13 7.37 -10.31
CA TRP A 121 2.88 7.15 -9.57
C TRP A 121 2.43 5.69 -9.60
N VAL A 122 2.68 4.99 -10.71
CA VAL A 122 2.45 3.54 -10.81
C VAL A 122 3.39 2.77 -9.87
N LEU A 123 4.67 3.15 -9.79
CA LEU A 123 5.63 2.53 -8.88
C LEU A 123 5.23 2.73 -7.42
N LEU A 124 4.86 3.95 -7.01
CA LEU A 124 4.41 4.20 -5.64
C LEU A 124 3.10 3.46 -5.31
N SER A 125 2.18 3.39 -6.27
CA SER A 125 0.94 2.61 -6.13
C SER A 125 1.22 1.11 -5.99
N LEU A 126 2.19 0.58 -6.74
CA LEU A 126 2.60 -0.82 -6.66
C LEU A 126 3.05 -1.19 -5.24
N PHE A 127 3.83 -0.34 -4.56
CA PHE A 127 4.20 -0.60 -3.17
C PHE A 127 3.00 -0.58 -2.22
N CYS A 128 1.98 0.23 -2.48
CA CYS A 128 0.74 0.20 -1.70
C CYS A 128 0.03 -1.16 -1.85
N TYR A 129 -0.04 -1.69 -3.08
CA TYR A 129 -0.56 -3.04 -3.34
C TYR A 129 0.29 -4.11 -2.67
N MET A 130 1.61 -4.07 -2.84
CA MET A 130 2.54 -5.06 -2.25
C MET A 130 2.48 -5.09 -0.72
N ALA A 131 2.29 -3.93 -0.07
CA ALA A 131 2.06 -3.89 1.36
C ALA A 131 0.78 -4.66 1.72
N TYR A 132 -0.31 -4.43 0.98
CA TYR A 132 -1.60 -5.07 1.25
C TYR A 132 -1.66 -6.56 0.88
N ASP A 133 -1.25 -6.94 -0.32
CA ASP A 133 -1.49 -8.28 -0.87
C ASP A 133 -0.41 -9.31 -0.51
N SER A 134 0.81 -8.88 -0.23
CA SER A 134 1.94 -9.78 -0.03
C SER A 134 2.67 -9.51 1.29
N ALA A 135 2.40 -8.37 1.93
CA ALA A 135 3.10 -7.91 3.12
C ALA A 135 4.63 -7.95 2.89
N ALA A 136 5.08 -7.48 1.72
CA ALA A 136 6.42 -7.76 1.20
C ALA A 136 7.59 -7.34 2.11
N HIS A 137 7.36 -6.45 3.07
CA HIS A 137 8.33 -5.98 4.06
C HIS A 137 8.40 -6.84 5.34
N THR A 138 7.62 -7.92 5.44
CA THR A 138 7.54 -8.75 6.64
C THR A 138 7.34 -10.24 6.33
N GLY A 139 7.64 -11.10 7.31
CA GLY A 139 7.43 -12.54 7.17
C GLY A 139 5.95 -12.89 7.15
N THR A 140 5.49 -13.61 6.11
CA THR A 140 4.06 -13.93 5.90
C THR A 140 3.38 -14.55 7.12
N ALA A 141 4.06 -15.46 7.83
CA ALA A 141 3.51 -16.08 9.05
C ALA A 141 3.31 -15.06 10.19
N ALA A 142 4.27 -14.15 10.38
CA ALA A 142 4.19 -13.10 11.38
C ALA A 142 3.08 -12.08 11.03
N ALA A 143 2.98 -11.70 9.75
CA ALA A 143 1.92 -10.83 9.25
C ALA A 143 0.52 -11.44 9.50
N LEU A 144 0.33 -12.72 9.20
CA LEU A 144 -0.93 -13.42 9.49
C LEU A 144 -1.23 -13.52 10.99
N ALA A 145 -0.21 -13.77 11.83
CA ALA A 145 -0.37 -13.80 13.28
C ALA A 145 -0.79 -12.43 13.84
N ALA A 146 -0.26 -11.35 13.28
CA ALA A 146 -0.63 -9.96 13.61
C ALA A 146 -1.98 -9.51 13.02
N GLY A 147 -2.65 -10.35 12.22
CA GLY A 147 -3.95 -10.00 11.63
C GLY A 147 -3.86 -9.04 10.44
N HIS A 148 -2.79 -9.13 9.65
CA HIS A 148 -2.55 -8.27 8.49
C HIS A 148 -3.79 -8.14 7.57
N PRO A 149 -4.26 -6.92 7.25
CA PRO A 149 -5.58 -6.71 6.68
C PRO A 149 -5.77 -7.34 5.29
N GLY A 150 -4.79 -7.24 4.39
CA GLY A 150 -4.94 -7.81 3.06
C GLY A 150 -4.80 -9.33 3.01
N LEU A 151 -3.74 -9.90 3.62
CA LEU A 151 -3.59 -11.36 3.75
C LEU A 151 -4.80 -12.05 4.41
N THR A 152 -5.39 -11.44 5.45
CA THR A 152 -6.59 -11.97 6.09
C THR A 152 -7.83 -11.84 5.22
N SER A 153 -8.01 -10.72 4.52
CA SER A 153 -9.10 -10.51 3.57
C SER A 153 -9.08 -11.52 2.42
N MET A 154 -7.89 -11.86 1.93
CA MET A 154 -7.69 -12.90 0.90
C MET A 154 -7.78 -14.33 1.45
N ARG A 155 -7.91 -14.49 2.78
CA ARG A 155 -7.98 -15.78 3.46
C ARG A 155 -6.78 -16.67 3.18
N LEU A 156 -5.58 -16.07 3.15
CA LEU A 156 -4.36 -16.83 3.00
C LEU A 156 -4.27 -17.86 4.15
N ALA A 157 -3.97 -19.11 3.79
CA ALA A 157 -3.89 -20.20 4.76
C ALA A 157 -2.85 -19.88 5.83
N ARG A 158 -3.08 -20.36 7.06
CA ARG A 158 -2.07 -20.27 8.13
C ARG A 158 -1.15 -21.48 8.06
N PRO A 159 0.13 -21.35 8.45
CA PRO A 159 0.96 -22.52 8.67
C PRO A 159 0.34 -23.42 9.76
N GLY A 160 0.62 -24.72 9.69
CA GLY A 160 0.23 -25.67 10.74
C GLY A 160 0.89 -25.35 12.09
N ALA A 161 0.50 -26.09 13.13
CA ALA A 161 1.08 -25.93 14.48
C ALA A 161 2.60 -26.18 14.52
N ASP A 162 3.14 -26.89 13.53
CA ASP A 162 4.55 -27.16 13.31
C ASP A 162 5.26 -26.10 12.43
N GLY A 163 4.57 -25.02 12.05
CA GLY A 163 5.10 -23.95 11.22
C GLY A 163 5.13 -24.26 9.73
N LEU A 164 4.69 -25.45 9.30
CA LEU A 164 4.74 -25.86 7.90
C LEU A 164 3.49 -25.42 7.14
N TRP A 165 3.70 -24.89 5.94
CA TRP A 165 2.64 -24.49 5.02
C TRP A 165 2.10 -25.71 4.30
N ARG A 166 0.82 -26.00 4.52
CA ARG A 166 0.13 -27.13 3.87
C ARG A 166 -1.18 -26.65 3.26
N PHE A 167 -1.43 -27.10 2.05
CA PHE A 167 -2.63 -26.77 1.29
C PHE A 167 -3.33 -28.09 0.93
N PRO A 168 -4.07 -28.70 1.88
CA PRO A 168 -4.68 -30.02 1.67
C PRO A 168 -5.80 -29.97 0.63
N SER A 169 -6.35 -28.79 0.38
CA SER A 169 -7.35 -28.54 -0.65
C SER A 169 -6.67 -28.01 -1.90
N PHE A 170 -6.77 -28.74 -3.02
CA PHE A 170 -6.25 -28.29 -4.31
C PHE A 170 -6.86 -26.94 -4.69
N SER A 171 -6.05 -26.01 -5.19
CA SER A 171 -6.49 -24.65 -5.59
C SER A 171 -7.61 -24.66 -6.65
N TYR A 172 -7.72 -25.74 -7.42
CA TYR A 172 -8.76 -25.94 -8.43
C TYR A 172 -10.02 -26.67 -7.92
N GLY A 173 -10.08 -27.00 -6.62
CA GLY A 173 -11.18 -27.76 -6.01
C GLY A 173 -11.30 -29.20 -6.51
N ARG A 174 -10.36 -29.68 -7.33
CA ARG A 174 -10.28 -31.04 -7.86
C ARG A 174 -8.84 -31.42 -8.17
N GLN A 175 -8.56 -32.72 -8.13
CA GLN A 175 -7.32 -33.29 -8.63
C GLN A 175 -7.28 -33.15 -10.17
N LEU A 176 -6.20 -32.57 -10.70
CA LEU A 176 -6.04 -32.36 -12.15
C LEU A 176 -5.29 -33.51 -12.83
N ALA A 177 -4.54 -34.31 -12.07
CA ALA A 177 -3.77 -35.45 -12.57
C ALA A 177 -3.63 -36.52 -11.48
N ASP A 178 -3.55 -37.78 -11.89
CA ASP A 178 -3.21 -38.89 -11.00
C ASP A 178 -1.79 -38.72 -10.46
N LEU A 179 -1.56 -39.16 -9.22
CA LEU A 179 -0.23 -39.17 -8.64
C LEU A 179 0.65 -40.17 -9.42
N HIS A 180 1.84 -39.75 -9.83
CA HIS A 180 2.76 -40.64 -10.55
C HIS A 180 3.24 -41.75 -9.59
N PRO A 181 3.33 -43.03 -10.02
CA PRO A 181 3.72 -44.13 -9.13
C PRO A 181 5.10 -43.97 -8.47
N GLY A 182 6.01 -43.22 -9.11
CA GLY A 182 7.33 -42.88 -8.59
C GLY A 182 7.39 -41.59 -7.77
N THR A 183 6.25 -41.07 -7.29
CA THR A 183 6.24 -39.92 -6.38
C THR A 183 6.38 -40.41 -4.94
N THR A 184 7.42 -39.97 -4.24
CA THR A 184 7.63 -40.27 -2.82
C THR A 184 6.52 -39.67 -1.94
N ASP A 185 6.44 -40.12 -0.69
CA ASP A 185 5.54 -39.55 0.33
C ASP A 185 5.77 -38.04 0.59
N THR A 186 6.91 -37.49 0.17
CA THR A 186 7.24 -36.06 0.24
C THR A 186 6.95 -35.30 -1.05
N GLY A 187 6.44 -35.96 -2.09
CA GLY A 187 6.13 -35.34 -3.38
C GLY A 187 7.33 -35.21 -4.34
N SER A 188 8.44 -35.91 -4.07
CA SER A 188 9.63 -35.90 -4.93
C SER A 188 9.58 -37.05 -5.95
N PRO A 189 10.14 -36.90 -7.16
CA PRO A 189 10.34 -38.02 -8.07
C PRO A 189 11.45 -38.94 -7.55
N GLU A 190 11.26 -40.26 -7.63
CA GLU A 190 12.33 -41.27 -7.55
C GLU A 190 12.98 -41.55 -8.91
#